data_AF-A0A2K8PL88-F1
#
_entry.id   AF-A0A2K8PL88-F1
#
_cell.length_a   1.000
_cell.length_b   1.000
_cell.length_c   1.000
_cell.angle_alpha   90.00
_cell.angle_beta   90.00
_cell.angle_gamma   90.00
#
_symmetry.space_group_name_H-M   'P 1'
#
loop_
_entity.id
_entity.type
_entity.pdbx_description
1 polymer ?
#
loop_
_entity_poly.entity_id
_entity_poly.type
_entity_poly.pdbx_seq_one_letter_code
_entity_poly.pdbx_strand_id
1 'polypeptide(L)'
;MSDNSMRSGPAGLTPKDLDAYSNDELRAFLQGVRRYRREMVLLHRKSVELYEGSRVARRVTAWLVVFMVPTLLGGIYSANFHQPETALVWAWPAFLVLVAGSGVAMFAHLRRRGCI
;
A
#
# COMPACT_ATOMS: atom_id res chain seq x y z
N MET A 1 23.39 48.46 60.16
CA MET A 1 22.79 48.74 58.84
C MET A 1 23.93 48.73 57.84
N SER A 2 24.14 47.60 57.15
CA SER A 2 24.91 47.51 55.90
C SER A 2 24.65 46.13 55.31
N ASP A 3 23.74 46.16 54.35
CA ASP A 3 23.29 45.10 53.47
C ASP A 3 24.48 44.61 52.61
N ASN A 4 24.92 43.36 52.82
CA ASN A 4 25.92 42.72 51.97
C ASN A 4 25.20 41.76 51.03
N SER A 5 24.56 42.35 50.03
CA SER A 5 23.96 41.67 48.89
C SER A 5 24.94 40.65 48.29
N MET A 6 24.53 39.39 48.33
CA MET A 6 25.11 38.28 47.59
C MET A 6 25.19 38.63 46.10
N ARG A 7 26.39 39.00 45.63
CA ARG A 7 26.73 39.01 44.21
C ARG A 7 27.25 37.63 43.82
N SER A 8 26.33 36.75 43.43
CA SER A 8 26.65 35.45 42.80
C SER A 8 27.10 35.66 41.35
N GLY A 9 28.39 35.93 41.17
CA GLY A 9 29.03 35.85 39.86
C GLY A 9 29.16 34.38 39.39
N PRO A 10 29.18 34.09 38.08
CA PRO A 10 29.18 32.74 37.49
C PRO A 10 30.50 31.94 37.68
N ALA A 11 31.23 32.15 38.77
CA ALA A 11 32.56 31.60 39.03
C ALA A 11 32.51 30.27 39.82
N GLY A 12 31.74 29.29 39.33
CA GLY A 12 31.65 27.95 39.91
C GLY A 12 31.40 26.82 38.91
N LEU A 13 31.32 27.14 37.60
CA LEU A 13 31.17 26.15 36.54
C LEU A 13 32.55 25.59 36.18
N THR A 14 32.75 24.30 36.39
CA THR A 14 33.97 23.63 35.96
C THR A 14 33.97 23.56 34.42
N PRO A 15 35.12 23.49 33.73
CA PRO A 15 35.16 23.34 32.27
C PRO A 15 34.29 22.17 31.76
N LYS A 16 34.21 21.09 32.54
CA LYS A 16 33.34 19.94 32.27
C LYS A 16 31.85 20.26 32.26
N ASP A 17 31.40 21.23 33.06
CA ASP A 17 29.98 21.60 33.15
C ASP A 17 29.55 22.49 31.96
N LEU A 18 30.47 23.32 31.48
CA LEU A 18 30.31 24.09 30.23
C LEU A 18 30.28 23.17 29.01
N ASP A 19 31.14 22.15 29.00
CA ASP A 19 31.15 21.12 27.96
C ASP A 19 29.89 20.25 28.02
N ALA A 20 29.39 19.93 29.22
CA ALA A 20 28.14 19.18 29.39
C ALA A 20 26.92 19.94 28.86
N TYR A 21 26.80 21.23 29.18
CA TYR A 21 25.71 22.09 28.69
C TYR A 21 25.72 22.24 27.16
N SER A 22 26.89 22.47 26.58
CA SER A 22 27.11 22.55 25.12
C SER A 22 26.73 21.24 24.42
N ASN A 23 27.13 20.11 25.01
CA ASN A 23 26.82 18.78 24.47
C ASN A 23 25.33 18.45 24.53
N ASP A 24 24.61 18.89 25.56
CA ASP A 24 23.18 18.60 25.70
C ASP A 24 22.33 19.38 24.70
N GLU A 25 22.65 20.64 24.42
CA GLU A 25 22.00 21.43 23.36
C GLU A 25 22.29 20.84 21.97
N LEU A 26 23.54 20.45 21.70
CA LEU A 26 23.92 19.79 20.45
C LEU A 26 23.16 18.47 20.29
N ARG A 27 23.04 17.68 21.36
CA ARG A 27 22.29 16.42 21.36
C ARG A 27 20.81 16.66 21.11
N ALA A 28 20.20 17.66 21.74
CA ALA A 28 18.80 18.03 21.54
C ALA A 28 18.53 18.44 20.09
N PHE A 29 19.41 19.28 19.51
CA PHE A 29 19.32 19.68 18.10
C PHE A 29 19.46 18.48 17.14
N LEU A 30 20.48 17.64 17.34
CA LEU A 30 20.69 16.44 16.52
C LEU A 30 19.54 15.45 16.64
N GLN A 31 18.95 15.30 17.83
CA GLN A 31 17.74 14.50 18.04
C GLN A 31 16.56 15.09 17.25
N GLY A 32 16.41 16.42 17.24
CA GLY A 32 15.43 17.13 16.41
C GLY A 32 15.59 16.84 14.92
N VAL A 33 16.80 17.01 14.37
CA VAL A 33 17.10 16.73 12.95
C VAL A 33 16.86 15.26 12.60
N ARG A 34 17.28 14.33 13.46
CA ARG A 34 17.04 12.88 13.26
C ARG A 34 15.56 12.54 13.32
N ARG A 35 14.80 13.20 14.19
CA ARG A 35 13.35 13.00 14.33
C ARG A 35 12.61 13.49 13.09
N TYR A 36 12.89 14.71 12.66
CA TYR A 36 12.31 15.28 11.44
C TYR A 36 12.59 14.40 10.21
N ARG A 37 13.85 13.97 10.03
CA ARG A 37 14.21 13.07 8.92
C ARG A 37 13.42 11.76 8.95
N ARG A 38 13.26 11.14 10.13
CA ARG A 38 12.50 9.89 10.26
C ARG A 38 11.02 10.10 9.94
N GLU A 39 10.43 11.18 10.43
CA GLU A 39 9.01 11.50 10.18
C GLU A 39 8.76 11.76 8.69
N MET A 40 9.63 12.50 8.00
CA MET A 40 9.53 12.69 6.55
C MET A 40 9.58 11.37 5.77
N VAL A 41 10.55 10.52 6.08
CA VAL A 41 10.69 9.21 5.41
C VAL A 41 9.50 8.31 5.72
N LEU A 42 8.99 8.34 6.95
CA LEU A 42 7.80 7.59 7.36
C LEU A 42 6.55 8.06 6.59
N LEU A 43 6.33 9.36 6.49
CA LEU A 43 5.19 9.92 5.75
C LEU A 43 5.27 9.58 4.26
N HIS A 44 6.46 9.71 3.67
CA HIS A 44 6.68 9.35 2.27
C HIS A 44 6.45 7.85 2.02
N ARG A 45 6.92 6.97 2.91
CA ARG A 45 6.66 5.54 2.79
C ARG A 45 5.17 5.23 2.90
N LYS A 46 4.47 5.84 3.86
CA LYS A 46 3.03 5.66 4.01
C LYS A 46 2.26 6.13 2.78
N SER A 47 2.63 7.26 2.18
CA SER A 47 1.96 7.71 0.96
C SER A 47 2.18 6.73 -0.19
N VAL A 48 3.42 6.27 -0.42
CA VAL A 48 3.72 5.27 -1.45
C VAL A 48 2.99 3.95 -1.20
N GLU A 49 2.96 3.47 0.05
CA GLU A 49 2.29 2.22 0.44
C GLU A 49 0.78 2.28 0.19
N LEU A 50 0.12 3.41 0.48
CA LEU A 50 -1.31 3.59 0.21
C LEU A 50 -1.62 3.58 -1.29
N TYR A 51 -0.77 4.23 -2.10
CA TYR A 51 -0.93 4.27 -3.56
C TYR A 51 -0.68 2.90 -4.20
N GLU A 52 0.44 2.25 -3.88
CA GLU A 52 0.82 0.97 -4.45
C GLU A 52 -0.10 -0.16 -3.95
N GLY A 53 -0.38 -0.22 -2.64
CA GLY A 53 -1.26 -1.23 -2.06
C GLY A 53 -2.66 -1.20 -2.66
N SER A 54 -3.23 0.00 -2.81
CA SER A 54 -4.55 0.16 -3.43
C SER A 54 -4.57 -0.19 -4.92
N ARG A 55 -3.47 0.07 -5.65
CA ARG A 55 -3.36 -0.20 -7.09
C ARG A 55 -3.17 -1.69 -7.36
N VAL A 56 -2.28 -2.35 -6.61
CA VAL A 56 -2.03 -3.79 -6.72
C VAL A 56 -3.29 -4.58 -6.36
N ALA A 57 -3.95 -4.25 -5.25
CA ALA A 57 -5.20 -4.90 -4.84
C ALA A 57 -6.28 -4.77 -5.93
N ARG A 58 -6.46 -3.57 -6.50
CA ARG A 58 -7.42 -3.34 -7.58
C ARG A 58 -7.10 -4.18 -8.80
N ARG A 59 -5.81 -4.30 -9.17
CA ARG A 59 -5.35 -5.10 -10.32
C ARG A 59 -5.56 -6.60 -10.10
N VAL A 60 -5.23 -7.11 -8.93
CA VAL A 60 -5.42 -8.53 -8.59
C VAL A 60 -6.90 -8.90 -8.60
N THR A 61 -7.76 -8.09 -7.96
CA THR A 61 -9.22 -8.28 -7.99
C THR A 61 -9.78 -8.18 -9.41
N ALA A 62 -9.24 -7.27 -10.23
CA ALA A 62 -9.58 -7.15 -11.65
C ALA A 62 -9.34 -8.47 -12.42
N TRP A 63 -8.15 -9.07 -12.25
CA TRP A 63 -7.83 -10.35 -12.88
C TRP A 63 -8.68 -11.50 -12.35
N LEU A 64 -8.98 -11.53 -11.05
CA LEU A 64 -9.90 -12.53 -10.47
C LEU A 64 -11.27 -12.49 -11.15
N VAL A 65 -11.81 -11.30 -11.40
CA VAL A 65 -13.10 -11.15 -12.11
C VAL A 65 -13.02 -11.65 -13.55
N VAL A 66 -11.91 -11.40 -14.25
CA VAL A 66 -11.69 -11.90 -15.62
C VAL A 66 -11.70 -13.43 -15.68
N PHE A 67 -11.18 -14.11 -14.66
CA PHE A 67 -11.14 -15.58 -14.62
C PHE A 67 -12.39 -16.21 -13.98
N MET A 68 -12.98 -15.59 -12.97
CA MET A 68 -14.16 -16.13 -12.26
C MET A 68 -15.37 -16.30 -13.19
N VAL A 69 -15.67 -15.31 -14.02
CA VAL A 69 -16.84 -15.35 -14.92
C VAL A 69 -16.80 -16.54 -15.89
N PRO A 70 -15.74 -16.74 -16.70
CA PRO A 70 -15.64 -17.92 -17.57
C PRO A 70 -15.56 -19.23 -16.78
N THR A 71 -14.97 -19.23 -15.58
CA THR A 71 -14.89 -20.44 -14.74
C THR A 71 -16.27 -20.87 -14.25
N LEU A 72 -17.11 -19.92 -13.82
CA LEU A 72 -18.48 -20.19 -13.37
C LEU A 72 -19.36 -20.69 -14.53
N LEU A 73 -19.25 -20.06 -15.70
CA LEU A 73 -19.93 -20.51 -16.92
C LEU A 73 -19.45 -21.91 -17.33
N GLY A 74 -18.13 -22.13 -17.24
CA GLY A 74 -17.45 -23.43 -17.24
C GLY A 74 -18.16 -24.48 -16.41
N GLY A 75 -18.28 -24.21 -15.11
CA GLY A 75 -18.87 -25.12 -14.13
C GLY A 75 -20.35 -25.40 -14.36
N ILE A 76 -21.16 -24.37 -14.65
CA ILE A 76 -22.60 -24.52 -14.93
C ILE A 76 -22.82 -25.44 -16.15
N TYR A 77 -22.03 -25.24 -17.20
CA TYR A 77 -22.14 -26.04 -18.41
C TYR A 77 -21.56 -27.44 -18.26
N SER A 78 -20.44 -27.58 -17.54
CA SER A 78 -19.86 -28.87 -17.16
C SER A 78 -20.85 -29.73 -16.38
N ALA A 79 -21.63 -29.13 -15.49
CA ALA A 79 -22.64 -29.84 -14.71
C ALA A 79 -23.85 -30.28 -15.55
N ASN A 80 -24.04 -29.72 -16.75
CA ASN A 80 -25.19 -29.97 -17.61
C ASN A 80 -24.95 -31.13 -18.60
N PHE A 81 -23.72 -31.65 -18.72
CA PHE A 81 -23.35 -32.66 -19.72
C PHE A 81 -23.72 -34.11 -19.38
N HIS A 82 -24.48 -34.34 -18.30
CA HIS A 82 -24.85 -35.70 -17.87
C HIS A 82 -26.16 -36.21 -18.49
N GLN A 83 -26.68 -35.56 -19.53
CA GLN A 83 -27.91 -35.93 -20.24
C GLN A 83 -27.60 -36.06 -21.76
N PRO A 84 -27.51 -37.29 -22.31
CA PRO A 84 -27.09 -37.52 -23.70
C PRO A 84 -28.16 -37.21 -24.76
N GLU A 85 -29.43 -37.05 -24.40
CA GLU A 85 -30.54 -36.83 -25.36
C GLU A 85 -30.70 -35.41 -25.94
N THR A 86 -29.88 -34.42 -25.56
CA THR A 86 -29.92 -33.05 -26.13
C THR A 86 -28.56 -32.57 -26.64
N ALA A 87 -27.81 -33.46 -27.31
CA ALA A 87 -26.60 -33.11 -28.03
C ALA A 87 -26.90 -32.32 -29.31
N LEU A 88 -27.38 -31.08 -29.15
CA LEU A 88 -27.34 -30.10 -30.23
C LEU A 88 -25.85 -29.88 -30.54
N VAL A 89 -25.37 -30.38 -31.67
CA VAL A 89 -23.95 -30.34 -32.07
C VAL A 89 -23.34 -28.94 -31.98
N TRP A 90 -24.18 -27.91 -32.12
CA TRP A 90 -23.81 -26.50 -32.00
C TRP A 90 -23.66 -25.96 -30.58
N ALA A 91 -24.18 -26.64 -29.56
CA ALA A 91 -24.09 -26.21 -28.18
C ALA A 91 -22.63 -26.18 -27.69
N TRP A 92 -21.83 -27.16 -28.10
CA TRP A 92 -20.42 -27.28 -27.69
C TRP A 92 -19.53 -26.15 -28.26
N PRO A 93 -19.53 -25.87 -29.58
CA PRO A 93 -18.84 -24.70 -30.12
C PRO A 93 -19.38 -23.37 -29.57
N ALA A 94 -20.69 -23.21 -29.45
CA ALA A 94 -21.29 -21.97 -28.94
C ALA A 94 -20.86 -21.68 -27.50
N PHE A 95 -20.75 -22.73 -26.67
CA PHE A 95 -20.25 -22.62 -25.31
C PHE A 95 -18.78 -22.19 -25.25
N LEU A 96 -17.91 -22.79 -26.06
CA LEU A 96 -16.51 -22.39 -26.15
C LEU A 96 -16.36 -20.92 -26.57
N VAL A 97 -17.17 -20.48 -27.54
CA VAL A 97 -17.24 -19.08 -27.96
C VAL A 97 -17.71 -18.18 -26.82
N LEU A 98 -18.67 -18.62 -26.01
CA LEU A 98 -19.20 -17.85 -24.88
C LEU A 98 -18.16 -17.72 -23.76
N VAL A 99 -17.44 -18.79 -23.43
CA VAL A 99 -16.35 -18.77 -22.43
C VAL A 99 -15.20 -17.89 -22.91
N ALA A 100 -14.70 -18.11 -24.13
CA ALA A 100 -13.63 -17.30 -24.72
C ALA A 100 -14.06 -15.83 -24.86
N GLY A 101 -15.29 -15.60 -25.33
CA GLY A 101 -15.89 -14.28 -25.48
C GLY A 101 -16.03 -13.55 -24.15
N SER A 102 -16.44 -14.23 -23.08
CA SER A 102 -16.58 -13.63 -21.74
C SER A 102 -15.22 -13.17 -21.19
N GLY A 103 -14.16 -13.97 -21.36
CA GLY A 103 -12.80 -13.61 -20.97
C GLY A 103 -12.27 -12.40 -21.75
N VAL A 104 -12.44 -12.42 -23.08
CA VAL A 104 -12.03 -11.31 -23.96
C VAL A 104 -12.82 -10.03 -23.67
N ALA A 105 -14.13 -10.13 -23.48
CA ALA A 105 -15.00 -8.99 -23.16
C ALA A 105 -14.62 -8.34 -21.83
N MET A 106 -14.36 -9.16 -20.80
CA MET A 106 -13.94 -8.65 -19.49
C MET A 106 -12.55 -8.02 -19.56
N PHE A 107 -11.59 -8.66 -20.25
CA PHE A 107 -10.26 -8.11 -20.46
C PHE A 107 -10.31 -6.76 -21.20
N ALA A 108 -11.08 -6.68 -22.29
CA ALA A 108 -11.26 -5.44 -23.05
C ALA A 108 -11.91 -4.34 -22.20
N HIS A 109 -12.92 -4.69 -21.40
CA HIS A 109 -13.61 -3.75 -20.51
C HIS A 109 -12.67 -3.20 -19.42
N LEU A 110 -11.82 -4.05 -18.82
CA LEU A 110 -10.86 -3.65 -17.80
C LEU A 110 -9.68 -2.84 -18.38
N ARG A 111 -9.23 -3.20 -19.58
CA ARG A 111 -8.20 -2.46 -20.32
C ARG A 111 -8.67 -1.04 -20.65
N ARG A 112 -9.94 -0.86 -21.04
CA ARG A 112 -10.53 0.48 -21.27
C ARG A 112 -10.58 1.33 -20.01
N ARG A 113 -10.69 0.72 -18.83
CA ARG A 113 -10.76 1.42 -17.53
C ARG A 113 -9.39 1.71 -16.91
N GLY A 114 -8.28 1.30 -17.56
CA GLY A 114 -6.92 1.49 -17.03
C GLY A 114 -6.63 0.68 -15.77
N CYS A 115 -7.43 -0.35 -15.48
CA CYS A 115 -7.25 -1.25 -14.34
C CYS A 115 -6.21 -2.35 -14.60
N ILE A 116 -5.92 -2.64 -15.88
CA ILE A 116 -4.88 -3.57 -16.34
C ILE A 116 -3.90 -2.80 -17.21
#